data_AF-A0A958S9Y9-F1
#
_entry.id   AF-A0A958S9Y9-F1
#
_cell.length_a   1.000
_cell.length_b   1.000
_cell.length_c   1.000
_cell.angle_alpha   90.00
_cell.angle_beta   90.00
_cell.angle_gamma   90.00
#
_symmetry.space_group_name_H-M   'P 1'
#
loop_
_entity.id
_entity.type
_entity.pdbx_description
1 polymer ?
#
loop_
_entity_poly.entity_id
_entity_poly.type
_entity_poly.pdbx_seq_one_letter_code
_entity_poly.pdbx_strand_id
1 'polypeptide(L)'
;QNLLEGIRQHQTNLRVFVGATAIGYYGYSESMVFTEDSPAGEGFVSELCVKWENEEQKIRQFVHDVKLAQIRIGVVFGKGGGFLKEVVPVFQKNLGAPLGSGEQKLSWIDLEDLVEILALSLENPKFHGVINAVAPEAKSNRQWSKLLANELKVSLLPAAPASALKLAFGEMSELLLKGSEVKPLRLEGLGFQWKHPSIESSFQKVLGKPALGEVELVFEQWVPHKREGVFPFFESESNLEVITPPWLKFKVLKKSTEQIQKGTLIDYELRLRGLPLHWRTEITDWKQNERFVDEQVRGPYDKWHHVHEFETLGVGTLLRDRVTYKVPIGVLGRWVAGPFVKNDVEKIFSYRQKVIYQKFGAPQGD
;
A
#
# COMPACT_ATOMS: atom_id res chain seq x y z
N GLN A 1 7.34 -19.05 20.61
CA GLN A 1 7.59 -18.25 21.83
C GLN A 1 6.80 -16.95 21.71
N ASN A 2 6.18 -16.47 22.79
CA ASN A 2 5.56 -15.14 22.82
C ASN A 2 6.66 -14.06 22.93
N LEU A 3 6.52 -12.91 22.27
CA LEU A 3 7.49 -11.82 22.25
C LEU A 3 7.92 -11.40 23.67
N LEU A 4 6.97 -11.24 24.59
CA LEU A 4 7.26 -10.86 25.98
C LEU A 4 8.07 -11.91 26.73
N GLU A 5 7.80 -13.20 26.46
CA GLU A 5 8.55 -14.30 27.06
C GLU A 5 9.97 -14.35 26.51
N GLY A 6 10.16 -14.07 25.22
CA GLY A 6 11.49 -13.92 24.62
C GLY A 6 12.28 -12.78 25.26
N ILE A 7 11.66 -11.61 25.45
CA ILE A 7 12.30 -10.46 26.12
C ILE A 7 12.71 -10.82 27.55
N ARG A 8 11.82 -11.49 28.30
CA ARG A 8 12.07 -11.94 29.67
C ARG A 8 13.25 -12.91 29.75
N GLN A 9 13.34 -13.87 28.84
CA GLN A 9 14.38 -14.90 28.83
C GLN A 9 15.75 -14.37 28.43
N HIS A 10 15.81 -13.40 27.52
CA HIS A 10 17.07 -12.94 26.92
C HIS A 10 17.68 -11.69 27.59
N GLN A 11 17.10 -11.18 28.68
CA GLN A 11 17.60 -10.01 29.46
C GLN A 11 18.08 -8.86 28.56
N THR A 12 17.32 -8.58 27.50
CA THR A 12 17.68 -7.58 26.50
C THR A 12 17.73 -6.18 27.13
N ASN A 13 18.68 -5.34 26.73
CA ASN A 13 18.70 -3.91 27.08
C ASN A 13 17.64 -3.14 26.27
N LEU A 14 16.38 -3.50 26.49
CA LEU A 14 15.23 -2.95 25.80
C LEU A 14 14.90 -1.58 26.40
N ARG A 15 14.98 -0.53 25.58
CA ARG A 15 14.68 0.84 26.01
C ARG A 15 13.29 1.31 25.59
N VAL A 16 12.77 0.78 24.49
CA VAL A 16 11.51 1.22 23.89
C VAL A 16 10.72 -0.01 23.43
N PHE A 17 9.42 -0.01 23.73
CA PHE A 17 8.46 -0.99 23.24
C PHE A 17 7.29 -0.23 22.60
N VAL A 18 7.06 -0.48 21.31
CA VAL A 18 5.92 0.09 20.57
C VAL A 18 4.94 -1.03 20.27
N GLY A 19 3.78 -0.97 20.91
CA GLY A 19 2.67 -1.90 20.73
C GLY A 19 1.66 -1.37 19.72
N ALA A 20 1.23 -2.20 18.79
CA ALA A 20 0.17 -1.86 17.84
C ALA A 20 -1.14 -2.48 18.31
N THR A 21 -2.15 -1.63 18.46
CA THR A 21 -3.54 -1.97 18.81
C THR A 21 -4.47 -1.22 17.85
N ALA A 22 -5.76 -1.11 18.15
CA ALA A 22 -6.75 -0.51 17.26
C ALA A 22 -7.69 0.44 18.00
N ILE A 23 -8.25 1.40 17.26
CA ILE A 23 -9.34 2.25 17.75
C ILE A 23 -10.63 1.47 18.06
N GLY A 24 -10.67 0.18 17.69
CA GLY A 24 -11.71 -0.76 18.12
C GLY A 24 -11.81 -0.88 19.65
N TYR A 25 -10.79 -0.44 20.40
CA TYR A 25 -10.83 -0.24 21.86
C TYR A 25 -12.05 0.55 22.33
N TYR A 26 -12.48 1.59 21.58
CA TYR A 26 -13.58 2.45 22.01
C TYR A 26 -14.97 1.89 21.67
N GLY A 27 -15.04 0.84 20.85
CA GLY A 27 -16.30 0.37 20.27
C GLY A 27 -16.92 1.37 19.29
N TYR A 28 -18.24 1.28 19.13
CA TYR A 28 -19.01 2.06 18.15
C TYR A 28 -19.92 3.09 18.82
N SER A 29 -19.93 4.33 18.32
CA SER A 29 -20.88 5.36 18.76
C SER A 29 -21.19 6.35 17.63
N GLU A 30 -22.49 6.67 17.48
CA GLU A 30 -22.94 7.68 16.51
C GLU A 30 -22.84 9.12 17.04
N SER A 31 -22.71 9.30 18.37
CA SER A 31 -22.76 10.61 19.02
C SER A 31 -21.50 10.96 19.81
N MET A 32 -20.75 9.97 20.31
CA MET A 32 -19.55 10.22 21.09
C MET A 32 -18.33 10.42 20.20
N VAL A 33 -17.48 11.35 20.61
CA VAL A 33 -16.13 11.54 20.06
C VAL A 33 -15.16 10.97 21.08
N PHE A 34 -14.33 10.01 20.66
CA PHE A 34 -13.37 9.34 21.53
C PHE A 34 -11.98 9.98 21.44
N THR A 35 -11.28 9.95 22.56
CA THR A 35 -9.91 10.44 22.74
C THR A 35 -9.10 9.38 23.48
N GLU A 36 -7.80 9.57 23.63
CA GLU A 36 -6.93 8.62 24.34
C GLU A 36 -7.34 8.40 25.81
N ASP A 37 -8.04 9.37 26.41
CA ASP A 37 -8.53 9.32 27.79
C ASP A 37 -9.97 8.76 27.89
N SER A 38 -10.61 8.44 26.76
CA SER A 38 -11.94 7.84 26.75
C SER A 38 -11.93 6.38 27.22
N PRO A 39 -13.01 5.90 27.88
CA PRO A 39 -13.09 4.54 28.35
C PRO A 39 -13.17 3.54 27.19
N ALA A 40 -12.83 2.28 27.48
CA ALA A 40 -13.09 1.18 26.55
C ALA A 40 -14.59 1.04 26.28
N GLY A 41 -14.91 0.66 25.04
CA GLY A 41 -16.27 0.32 24.65
C GLY A 41 -16.66 -1.09 25.05
N GLU A 42 -17.80 -1.54 24.54
CA GLU A 42 -18.30 -2.90 24.74
C GLU A 42 -18.12 -3.78 23.50
N GLY A 43 -18.22 -5.09 23.69
CA GLY A 43 -18.20 -6.08 22.62
C GLY A 43 -16.81 -6.64 22.33
N PHE A 44 -16.80 -7.69 21.51
CA PHE A 44 -15.63 -8.55 21.29
C PHE A 44 -14.36 -7.79 20.86
N VAL A 45 -14.48 -6.83 19.93
CA VAL A 45 -13.32 -6.08 19.41
C VAL A 45 -12.72 -5.17 20.49
N SER A 46 -13.57 -4.50 21.28
CA SER A 46 -13.11 -3.67 22.39
C SER A 46 -12.41 -4.53 23.45
N GLU A 47 -13.04 -5.62 23.88
CA GLU A 47 -12.46 -6.56 24.85
C GLU A 47 -11.13 -7.15 24.38
N LEU A 48 -11.01 -7.45 23.09
CA LEU A 48 -9.77 -7.92 22.49
C LEU A 48 -8.67 -6.85 22.59
N CYS A 49 -8.98 -5.59 22.25
CA CYS A 49 -8.02 -4.49 22.36
C CYS A 49 -7.60 -4.25 23.81
N VAL A 50 -8.54 -4.29 24.77
CA VAL A 50 -8.24 -4.16 26.21
C VAL A 50 -7.30 -5.27 26.67
N LYS A 51 -7.58 -6.53 26.32
CA LYS A 51 -6.71 -7.67 26.66
C LYS A 51 -5.32 -7.50 26.04
N TRP A 52 -5.26 -7.08 24.77
CA TRP A 52 -4.01 -6.86 24.06
C TRP A 52 -3.16 -5.77 24.74
N GLU A 53 -3.76 -4.61 25.04
CA GLU A 53 -3.08 -3.50 25.70
C GLU A 53 -2.61 -3.88 27.11
N ASN A 54 -3.38 -4.67 27.85
CA ASN A 54 -3.00 -5.18 29.16
C ASN A 54 -1.82 -6.17 29.08
N GLU A 55 -1.76 -7.01 28.05
CA GLU A 55 -0.60 -7.89 27.81
C GLU A 55 0.66 -7.06 27.53
N GLU A 56 0.58 -6.05 26.67
CA GLU A 56 1.72 -5.17 26.37
C GLU A 56 2.25 -4.46 27.63
N GLN A 57 1.36 -4.03 28.53
CA GLN A 57 1.76 -3.38 29.79
C GLN A 57 2.60 -4.28 30.71
N LYS A 58 2.51 -5.61 30.59
CA LYS A 58 3.31 -6.54 31.40
C LYS A 58 4.81 -6.41 31.14
N ILE A 59 5.24 -5.79 30.04
CA ILE A 59 6.66 -5.52 29.78
C ILE A 59 7.33 -4.75 30.94
N ARG A 60 6.57 -3.86 31.61
CA ARG A 60 7.05 -3.06 32.74
C ARG A 60 7.35 -3.88 33.99
N GLN A 61 6.88 -5.13 34.07
CA GLN A 61 7.18 -6.04 35.17
C GLN A 61 8.61 -6.61 35.07
N PHE A 62 9.18 -6.63 33.86
CA PHE A 62 10.50 -7.24 33.60
C PHE A 62 11.54 -6.19 33.17
N VAL A 63 11.11 -5.03 32.68
CA VAL A 63 11.98 -3.92 32.25
C VAL A 63 11.50 -2.62 32.89
N HIS A 64 12.18 -2.17 33.95
CA HIS A 64 11.73 -1.07 34.81
C HIS A 64 11.63 0.29 34.07
N ASP A 65 12.59 0.58 33.17
CA ASP A 65 12.72 1.89 32.52
C ASP A 65 12.31 1.88 31.04
N VAL A 66 11.45 0.94 30.64
CA VAL A 66 11.00 0.84 29.24
C VAL A 66 10.02 1.95 28.89
N LYS A 67 10.30 2.68 27.81
CA LYS A 67 9.33 3.58 27.17
C LYS A 67 8.30 2.73 26.42
N LEU A 68 7.08 2.66 26.93
CA LEU A 68 5.97 1.97 26.27
C LEU A 68 5.10 2.98 25.52
N ALA A 69 4.88 2.76 24.22
CA ALA A 69 3.90 3.45 23.41
C ALA A 69 2.88 2.43 22.86
N GLN A 70 1.59 2.67 23.07
CA GLN A 70 0.49 1.83 22.60
C GLN A 70 -0.29 2.61 21.54
N ILE A 71 -0.17 2.17 20.29
CA ILE A 71 -0.66 2.90 19.12
C ILE A 71 -2.01 2.33 18.70
N ARG A 72 -3.10 3.07 18.97
CA ARG A 72 -4.46 2.71 18.54
C ARG A 72 -4.66 3.16 17.09
N ILE A 73 -4.52 2.20 16.17
CA ILE A 73 -4.51 2.48 14.72
C ILE A 73 -5.94 2.57 14.19
N GLY A 74 -6.22 3.60 13.40
CA GLY A 74 -7.46 3.74 12.63
C GLY A 74 -7.50 2.90 11.36
N VAL A 75 -8.46 3.18 10.47
CA VAL A 75 -8.48 2.54 9.15
C VAL A 75 -7.32 3.07 8.30
N VAL A 76 -6.37 2.21 7.96
CA VAL A 76 -5.17 2.61 7.23
C VAL A 76 -5.44 2.71 5.73
N PHE A 77 -5.11 3.86 5.14
CA PHE A 77 -5.10 4.07 3.71
C PHE A 77 -3.68 3.92 3.17
N GLY A 78 -3.50 2.92 2.33
CA GLY A 78 -2.24 2.64 1.65
C GLY A 78 -2.50 2.24 0.20
N LYS A 79 -1.52 2.50 -0.66
CA LYS A 79 -1.59 2.15 -2.08
C LYS A 79 -1.68 0.62 -2.24
N GLY A 80 -2.68 0.13 -2.97
CA GLY A 80 -2.81 -1.29 -3.33
C GLY A 80 -3.09 -2.26 -2.17
N GLY A 81 -3.41 -1.78 -0.96
CA GLY A 81 -3.59 -2.61 0.23
C GLY A 81 -4.76 -2.20 1.12
N GLY A 82 -4.95 -2.97 2.19
CA GLY A 82 -5.90 -2.67 3.27
C GLY A 82 -7.34 -2.43 2.80
N PHE A 83 -8.00 -1.48 3.47
CA PHE A 83 -9.39 -1.11 3.21
C PHE A 83 -9.65 -0.70 1.75
N LEU A 84 -8.75 0.07 1.14
CA LEU A 84 -8.93 0.60 -0.21
C LEU A 84 -8.88 -0.50 -1.27
N LYS A 85 -8.08 -1.55 -1.07
CA LYS A 85 -8.01 -2.69 -2.00
C LYS A 85 -9.37 -3.38 -2.18
N GLU A 86 -10.18 -3.44 -1.12
CA GLU A 86 -11.50 -4.07 -1.15
C GLU A 86 -12.58 -3.13 -1.72
N VAL A 87 -12.50 -1.83 -1.41
CA VAL A 87 -13.55 -0.86 -1.76
C VAL A 87 -13.36 -0.28 -3.16
N VAL A 88 -12.14 0.04 -3.57
CA VAL A 88 -11.85 0.69 -4.87
C VAL A 88 -12.40 -0.10 -6.06
N PRO A 89 -12.27 -1.45 -6.16
CA PRO A 89 -12.84 -2.20 -7.27
C PRO A 89 -14.35 -2.08 -7.40
N VAL A 90 -15.09 -1.96 -6.29
CA VAL A 90 -16.54 -1.78 -6.31
C VAL A 90 -16.91 -0.42 -6.92
N PHE A 91 -16.20 0.63 -6.53
CA PHE A 91 -16.38 1.98 -7.07
C PHE A 91 -15.98 2.07 -8.54
N GLN A 92 -14.86 1.47 -8.94
CA GLN A 92 -14.43 1.39 -10.34
C GLN A 92 -15.43 0.66 -11.24
N LYS A 93 -16.23 -0.25 -10.67
CA LYS A 93 -17.33 -0.94 -11.36
C LYS A 93 -18.63 -0.12 -11.41
N ASN A 94 -18.63 1.14 -10.96
CA ASN A 94 -19.81 2.00 -10.78
C ASN A 94 -20.88 1.39 -9.84
N LEU A 95 -20.45 0.55 -8.89
CA LEU A 95 -21.31 -0.05 -7.86
C LEU A 95 -21.09 0.60 -6.48
N GLY A 96 -20.28 1.65 -6.41
CA GLY A 96 -20.02 2.39 -5.17
C GLY A 96 -21.26 3.14 -4.70
N ALA A 97 -21.60 3.01 -3.40
CA ALA A 97 -22.72 3.67 -2.76
C ALA A 97 -22.40 3.98 -1.29
N PRO A 98 -22.96 5.05 -0.70
CA PRO A 98 -23.03 5.16 0.75
C PRO A 98 -23.80 3.97 1.35
N LEU A 99 -23.48 3.56 2.58
CA LEU A 99 -24.04 2.38 3.22
C LEU A 99 -24.96 2.75 4.38
N GLY A 100 -26.18 2.23 4.41
CA GLY A 100 -27.15 2.51 5.48
C GLY A 100 -27.56 3.97 5.51
N SER A 101 -27.49 4.60 6.69
CA SER A 101 -27.73 6.05 6.83
C SER A 101 -26.65 6.86 6.11
N GLY A 102 -25.43 6.33 6.03
CA GLY A 102 -24.25 7.02 5.49
C GLY A 102 -23.60 7.98 6.50
N GLU A 103 -24.12 8.09 7.72
CA GLU A 103 -23.65 9.04 8.72
C GLU A 103 -22.56 8.48 9.63
N GLN A 104 -22.39 7.15 9.66
CA GLN A 104 -21.36 6.50 10.45
C GLN A 104 -19.96 7.01 10.06
N LYS A 105 -19.19 7.39 11.08
CA LYS A 105 -17.88 8.04 10.94
C LYS A 105 -16.78 7.01 10.71
N LEU A 106 -15.87 7.36 9.80
CA LEU A 106 -14.65 6.62 9.52
C LEU A 106 -13.46 7.41 10.07
N SER A 107 -12.84 6.90 11.13
CA SER A 107 -11.55 7.39 11.64
C SER A 107 -10.43 6.61 10.96
N TRP A 108 -9.59 7.30 10.22
CA TRP A 108 -8.65 6.75 9.25
C TRP A 108 -7.25 7.34 9.44
N ILE A 109 -6.22 6.77 8.82
CA ILE A 109 -4.87 7.36 8.77
C ILE A 109 -4.15 6.98 7.46
N ASP A 110 -3.35 7.88 6.89
CA ASP A 110 -2.47 7.53 5.76
C ASP A 110 -1.30 6.66 6.25
N LEU A 111 -0.90 5.69 5.43
CA LEU A 111 0.21 4.78 5.75
C LEU A 111 1.51 5.52 6.06
N GLU A 112 1.82 6.62 5.36
CA GLU A 112 3.06 7.38 5.61
C GLU A 112 3.04 8.11 6.95
N ASP A 113 1.89 8.66 7.34
CA ASP A 113 1.72 9.28 8.65
C ASP A 113 1.77 8.24 9.76
N LEU A 114 1.20 7.05 9.54
CA LEU A 114 1.29 5.94 10.48
C LEU A 114 2.74 5.47 10.69
N VAL A 115 3.50 5.29 9.61
CA VAL A 115 4.92 4.91 9.69
C VAL A 115 5.73 5.97 10.44
N GLU A 116 5.46 7.26 10.20
CA GLU A 116 6.10 8.36 10.92
C GLU A 116 5.78 8.32 12.42
N ILE A 117 4.52 8.08 12.81
CA ILE A 117 4.13 7.94 14.22
C ILE A 117 4.87 6.77 14.88
N LEU A 118 5.00 5.63 14.19
CA LEU A 118 5.73 4.47 14.69
C LEU A 118 7.23 4.78 14.87
N ALA A 119 7.85 5.45 13.88
CA ALA A 119 9.25 5.88 13.93
C ALA A 119 9.49 6.87 15.09
N LEU A 120 8.65 7.90 15.22
CA LEU A 120 8.72 8.85 16.33
C LEU A 120 8.48 8.17 17.68
N SER A 121 7.61 7.16 17.74
CA SER A 121 7.40 6.35 18.96
C SER A 121 8.62 5.53 19.33
N LEU A 122 9.49 5.18 18.38
CA LEU A 122 10.78 4.55 18.66
C LEU A 122 11.81 5.60 19.14
N GLU A 123 11.90 6.74 18.45
CA GLU A 123 13.03 7.66 18.59
C GLU A 123 12.80 8.80 19.60
N ASN A 124 11.59 9.36 19.64
CA ASN A 124 11.29 10.55 20.43
C ASN A 124 10.79 10.15 21.84
N PRO A 125 11.44 10.62 22.92
CA PRO A 125 11.03 10.26 24.29
C PRO A 125 9.64 10.78 24.67
N LYS A 126 9.11 11.79 23.96
CA LYS A 126 7.77 12.34 24.22
C LYS A 126 6.62 11.48 23.66
N PHE A 127 6.91 10.58 22.73
CA PHE A 127 5.91 9.69 22.12
C PHE A 127 5.81 8.41 22.95
N HIS A 128 5.00 8.46 24.00
CA HIS A 128 4.77 7.35 24.94
C HIS A 128 3.32 7.33 25.44
N GLY A 129 2.93 6.24 26.10
CA GLY A 129 1.56 6.03 26.54
C GLY A 129 0.64 5.64 25.37
N VAL A 130 -0.66 5.87 25.54
CA VAL A 130 -1.65 5.60 24.49
C VAL A 130 -1.64 6.74 23.48
N ILE A 131 -1.60 6.40 22.19
CA ILE A 131 -1.63 7.36 21.08
C ILE A 131 -2.67 6.91 20.07
N ASN A 132 -3.65 7.76 19.74
CA ASN A 132 -4.56 7.49 18.64
C ASN A 132 -3.87 7.84 17.30
N ALA A 133 -3.53 6.83 16.51
CA ALA A 133 -3.01 7.00 15.16
C ALA A 133 -4.17 7.10 14.16
N VAL A 134 -4.82 8.27 14.18
CA VAL A 134 -5.90 8.68 13.27
C VAL A 134 -5.63 10.10 12.77
N ALA A 135 -6.00 10.39 11.52
CA ALA A 135 -5.97 11.73 10.96
C ALA A 135 -6.92 12.67 11.72
N PRO A 136 -6.70 14.00 11.68
CA PRO A 136 -7.46 14.96 12.50
C PRO A 136 -8.98 14.97 12.26
N GLU A 137 -9.40 14.67 11.02
CA GLU A 137 -10.80 14.74 10.62
C GLU A 137 -11.35 13.38 10.16
N ALA A 138 -12.31 12.86 10.92
CA ALA A 138 -13.12 11.73 10.52
C ALA A 138 -14.22 12.17 9.54
N LYS A 139 -14.48 11.36 8.52
CA LYS A 139 -15.53 11.62 7.52
C LYS A 139 -16.65 10.61 7.64
N SER A 140 -17.89 11.03 7.42
CA SER A 140 -19.02 10.10 7.35
C SER A 140 -18.92 9.22 6.11
N ASN A 141 -19.60 8.08 6.14
CA ASN A 141 -19.64 7.15 5.02
C ASN A 141 -20.08 7.81 3.70
N ARG A 142 -21.08 8.70 3.77
CA ARG A 142 -21.55 9.50 2.65
C ARG A 142 -20.47 10.46 2.13
N GLN A 143 -19.76 11.13 3.04
CA GLN A 143 -18.71 12.09 2.69
C GLN A 143 -17.53 11.39 2.00
N TRP A 144 -16.95 10.35 2.62
CA TRP A 144 -15.78 9.68 2.03
C TRP A 144 -16.14 8.92 0.75
N SER A 145 -17.35 8.34 0.65
CA SER A 145 -17.80 7.69 -0.59
C SER A 145 -17.88 8.67 -1.75
N LYS A 146 -18.38 9.89 -1.51
CA LYS A 146 -18.41 10.95 -2.52
C LYS A 146 -17.01 11.37 -2.95
N LEU A 147 -16.10 11.54 -2.00
CA LEU A 147 -14.71 11.92 -2.28
C LEU A 147 -13.99 10.83 -3.07
N LEU A 148 -14.20 9.55 -2.72
CA LEU A 148 -13.64 8.41 -3.44
C LEU A 148 -14.16 8.34 -4.88
N ALA A 149 -15.47 8.48 -5.08
CA ALA A 149 -16.07 8.48 -6.42
C ALA A 149 -15.53 9.62 -7.29
N ASN A 150 -15.37 10.82 -6.72
CA ASN A 150 -14.79 11.98 -7.41
C ASN A 150 -13.34 11.73 -7.80
N GLU A 151 -12.51 11.19 -6.89
CA GLU A 151 -11.10 10.93 -7.16
C GLU A 151 -10.93 9.87 -8.26
N LEU A 152 -11.76 8.83 -8.23
CA LEU A 152 -11.79 7.76 -9.25
C LEU A 152 -12.52 8.17 -10.55
N LYS A 153 -13.19 9.32 -10.58
CA LYS A 153 -14.02 9.81 -11.69
C LYS A 153 -15.13 8.81 -12.11
N VAL A 154 -15.83 8.26 -11.12
CA VAL A 154 -16.95 7.31 -11.31
C VAL A 154 -18.24 7.85 -10.72
N SER A 155 -19.37 7.29 -11.14
CA SER A 155 -20.68 7.65 -10.59
C SER A 155 -20.90 6.99 -9.23
N LEU A 156 -21.53 7.74 -8.30
CA LEU A 156 -21.94 7.23 -7.00
C LEU A 156 -23.43 6.87 -7.03
N LEU A 157 -23.77 5.65 -6.63
CA LEU A 157 -25.15 5.19 -6.52
C LEU A 157 -25.84 5.77 -5.26
N PRO A 158 -27.19 5.75 -5.20
CA PRO A 158 -27.93 6.03 -3.97
C PRO A 158 -27.50 5.12 -2.82
N ALA A 159 -27.76 5.56 -1.58
CA ALA A 159 -27.36 4.80 -0.41
C ALA A 159 -27.95 3.37 -0.41
N ALA A 160 -27.10 2.37 -0.20
CA ALA A 160 -27.48 0.98 -0.10
C ALA A 160 -28.23 0.75 1.23
N PRO A 161 -29.49 0.26 1.20
CA PRO A 161 -30.24 0.02 2.42
C PRO A 161 -29.54 -0.96 3.37
N ALA A 162 -29.62 -0.73 4.67
CA ALA A 162 -29.04 -1.63 5.67
C ALA A 162 -29.58 -3.07 5.56
N SER A 163 -30.85 -3.24 5.17
CA SER A 163 -31.45 -4.56 4.92
C SER A 163 -30.77 -5.32 3.78
N ALA A 164 -30.40 -4.63 2.70
CA ALA A 164 -29.68 -5.24 1.57
C ALA A 164 -28.28 -5.71 1.99
N LEU A 165 -27.60 -4.92 2.84
CA LEU A 165 -26.29 -5.29 3.38
C LEU A 165 -26.39 -6.48 4.35
N LYS A 166 -27.42 -6.51 5.20
CA LYS A 166 -27.71 -7.65 6.08
C LYS A 166 -28.00 -8.92 5.28
N LEU A 167 -28.72 -8.82 4.16
CA LEU A 167 -28.99 -9.95 3.29
C LEU A 167 -27.71 -10.48 2.61
N ALA A 168 -26.81 -9.59 2.19
CA ALA A 168 -25.59 -9.96 1.48
C ALA A 168 -24.47 -10.45 2.41
N PHE A 169 -24.33 -9.87 3.61
CA PHE A 169 -23.18 -10.07 4.50
C PHE A 169 -23.54 -10.58 5.90
N GLY A 170 -24.83 -10.78 6.20
CA GLY A 170 -25.27 -11.24 7.51
C GLY A 170 -24.86 -10.30 8.65
N GLU A 171 -24.40 -10.88 9.75
CA GLU A 171 -23.96 -10.15 10.95
C GLU A 171 -22.70 -9.30 10.71
N MET A 172 -21.87 -9.63 9.70
CA MET A 172 -20.70 -8.80 9.36
C MET A 172 -21.09 -7.41 8.81
N SER A 173 -22.33 -7.25 8.34
CA SER A 173 -22.84 -5.96 7.89
C SER A 173 -22.81 -4.89 8.99
N GLU A 174 -22.80 -5.27 10.28
CA GLU A 174 -22.67 -4.33 11.38
C GLU A 174 -21.35 -3.56 11.35
N LEU A 175 -20.25 -4.18 10.91
CA LEU A 175 -18.94 -3.53 10.78
C LEU A 175 -18.94 -2.45 9.69
N LEU A 176 -19.83 -2.56 8.70
CA LEU A 176 -19.98 -1.59 7.61
C LEU A 176 -20.97 -0.47 7.95
N LEU A 177 -21.90 -0.76 8.85
CA LEU A 177 -23.01 0.12 9.23
C LEU A 177 -22.72 0.94 10.50
N LYS A 178 -21.72 0.54 11.29
CA LYS A 178 -21.30 1.24 12.51
C LYS A 178 -19.95 1.93 12.32
N GLY A 179 -19.70 2.95 13.12
CA GLY A 179 -18.48 3.75 13.07
C GLY A 179 -18.35 4.62 14.31
N SER A 180 -17.19 5.25 14.49
CA SER A 180 -16.89 6.13 15.61
C SER A 180 -15.96 7.25 15.16
N GLU A 181 -16.16 8.44 15.70
CA GLU A 181 -15.21 9.55 15.57
C GLU A 181 -14.17 9.47 16.69
N VAL A 182 -12.89 9.44 16.31
CA VAL A 182 -11.76 9.38 17.23
C VAL A 182 -10.83 10.55 16.93
N LYS A 183 -10.32 11.20 17.98
CA LYS A 183 -9.40 12.35 17.87
C LYS A 183 -7.99 11.98 18.32
N PRO A 184 -6.96 12.49 17.62
CA PRO A 184 -5.55 12.24 17.94
C PRO A 184 -4.98 13.31 18.90
N LEU A 185 -5.63 13.55 20.04
CA LEU A 185 -5.29 14.69 20.91
C LEU A 185 -3.85 14.65 21.42
N ARG A 186 -3.29 13.45 21.62
CA ARG A 186 -1.88 13.30 22.02
C ARG A 186 -0.94 13.75 20.90
N LEU A 187 -1.21 13.40 19.65
CA LEU A 187 -0.39 13.83 18.50
C LEU A 187 -0.50 15.34 18.25
N GLU A 188 -1.70 15.91 18.41
CA GLU A 188 -1.93 17.36 18.33
C GLU A 188 -1.13 18.10 19.40
N GLY A 189 -1.18 17.64 20.65
CA GLY A 189 -0.40 18.21 21.76
C GLY A 189 1.11 18.07 21.60
N LEU A 190 1.57 17.05 20.86
CA LEU A 190 2.99 16.85 20.50
C LEU A 190 3.42 17.67 19.27
N GLY A 191 2.49 18.34 18.58
CA GLY A 191 2.77 19.10 17.37
C GLY A 191 3.18 18.22 16.17
N PHE A 192 2.61 17.01 16.07
CA PHE A 192 2.88 16.09 14.97
C PHE A 192 2.62 16.75 13.60
N GLN A 193 3.56 16.61 12.67
CA GLN A 193 3.49 17.21 11.34
C GLN A 193 2.88 16.22 10.36
N TRP A 194 1.63 16.44 9.99
CA TRP A 194 0.89 15.59 9.06
C TRP A 194 1.39 15.76 7.61
N LYS A 195 1.72 14.65 6.96
CA LYS A 195 1.96 14.59 5.51
C LYS A 195 0.63 14.61 4.76
N HIS A 196 -0.40 13.92 5.29
CA HIS A 196 -1.72 13.81 4.68
C HIS A 196 -2.84 14.11 5.70
N PRO A 197 -3.04 15.38 6.09
CA PRO A 197 -4.01 15.76 7.12
C PRO A 197 -5.49 15.58 6.69
N SER A 198 -5.76 15.44 5.39
CA SER A 198 -7.11 15.31 4.85
C SER A 198 -7.27 14.05 3.98
N ILE A 199 -8.48 13.50 3.96
CA ILE A 199 -8.77 12.27 3.22
C ILE A 199 -8.56 12.47 1.72
N GLU A 200 -8.82 13.68 1.21
CA GLU A 200 -8.59 14.06 -0.18
C GLU A 200 -7.10 13.99 -0.52
N SER A 201 -6.23 14.52 0.36
CA SER A 201 -4.78 14.46 0.17
C SER A 201 -4.26 13.02 0.18
N SER A 202 -4.79 12.17 1.06
CA SER A 202 -4.46 10.74 1.08
C SER A 202 -4.98 10.05 -0.18
N PHE A 203 -6.25 10.23 -0.55
CA PHE A 203 -6.85 9.64 -1.75
C PHE A 203 -6.11 10.00 -3.04
N GLN A 204 -5.77 11.27 -3.24
CA GLN A 204 -4.99 11.71 -4.40
C GLN A 204 -3.65 10.97 -4.51
N LYS A 205 -3.01 10.74 -3.37
CA LYS A 205 -1.72 10.05 -3.28
C LYS A 205 -1.85 8.53 -3.45
N VAL A 206 -2.74 7.89 -2.70
CA VAL A 206 -2.88 6.42 -2.67
C VAL A 206 -3.61 5.85 -3.88
N LEU A 207 -4.50 6.63 -4.51
CA LEU A 207 -5.25 6.24 -5.70
C LEU A 207 -4.59 6.71 -7.01
N GLY A 208 -3.48 7.47 -6.90
CA GLY A 208 -2.68 8.08 -7.96
C GLY A 208 -3.16 7.80 -9.38
N LYS A 209 -3.81 8.79 -10.01
CA LYS A 209 -4.61 8.62 -11.24
C LYS A 209 -3.86 7.90 -12.37
N PRO A 210 -4.22 6.66 -12.71
CA PRO A 210 -4.14 6.23 -14.10
C PRO A 210 -5.25 6.99 -14.86
N ALA A 211 -4.99 7.46 -16.08
CA ALA A 211 -6.08 8.06 -16.88
C ALA A 211 -7.22 7.04 -17.07
N LEU A 212 -8.46 7.49 -17.35
CA LEU A 212 -9.60 6.58 -17.58
C LEU A 212 -9.26 5.56 -18.67
N GLY A 213 -8.97 4.31 -18.30
CA GLY A 213 -8.17 3.51 -19.24
C GLY A 213 -7.20 2.57 -18.59
N GLU A 214 -6.42 3.18 -17.73
CA GLU A 214 -5.13 2.70 -17.32
C GLU A 214 -5.25 1.86 -16.06
N VAL A 215 -4.38 0.87 -15.98
CA VAL A 215 -4.16 0.04 -14.81
C VAL A 215 -2.73 0.32 -14.37
N GLU A 216 -2.57 0.69 -13.10
CA GLU A 216 -1.25 0.82 -12.48
C GLU A 216 -1.02 -0.36 -11.54
N LEU A 217 0.14 -0.99 -11.65
CA LEU A 217 0.63 -2.03 -10.75
C LEU A 217 1.98 -1.59 -10.19
N VAL A 218 2.19 -1.83 -8.90
CA VAL A 218 3.45 -1.54 -8.20
C VAL A 218 3.98 -2.84 -7.61
N PHE A 219 5.26 -3.10 -7.84
CA PHE A 219 5.98 -4.25 -7.30
C PHE A 219 7.20 -3.74 -6.55
N GLU A 220 7.35 -4.14 -5.30
CA GLU A 220 8.47 -3.74 -4.45
C GLU A 220 9.23 -4.98 -3.98
N GLN A 221 10.55 -4.88 -3.93
CA GLN A 221 11.38 -5.85 -3.21
C GLN A 221 12.60 -5.18 -2.63
N TRP A 222 13.03 -5.61 -1.46
CA TRP A 222 14.29 -5.20 -0.87
C TRP A 222 15.39 -6.23 -1.14
N VAL A 223 16.62 -5.77 -1.39
CA VAL A 223 17.81 -6.62 -1.51
C VAL A 223 18.97 -6.10 -0.65
N PRO A 224 19.77 -6.97 -0.02
CA PRO A 224 20.93 -6.63 0.82
C PRO A 224 22.17 -6.13 0.06
N HIS A 225 21.99 -5.31 -0.98
CA HIS A 225 23.10 -4.73 -1.75
C HIS A 225 22.88 -3.24 -1.96
N LYS A 226 23.98 -2.48 -2.07
CA LYS A 226 23.95 -1.06 -2.43
C LYS A 226 23.49 -0.87 -3.88
N ARG A 227 22.93 0.29 -4.20
CA ARG A 227 22.34 0.60 -5.51
C ARG A 227 23.36 0.41 -6.63
N GLU A 228 24.61 0.79 -6.40
CA GLU A 228 25.73 0.65 -7.34
C GLU A 228 26.06 -0.82 -7.68
N GLY A 229 25.74 -1.76 -6.79
CA GLY A 229 25.91 -3.19 -7.03
C GLY A 229 24.70 -3.86 -7.70
N VAL A 230 23.56 -3.18 -7.72
CA VAL A 230 22.28 -3.72 -8.23
C VAL A 230 21.94 -3.12 -9.60
N PHE A 231 22.05 -1.80 -9.73
CA PHE A 231 21.67 -1.05 -10.93
C PHE A 231 22.34 -1.55 -12.23
N PRO A 232 23.64 -1.91 -12.24
CA PRO A 232 24.30 -2.40 -13.46
C PRO A 232 23.67 -3.66 -14.07
N PHE A 233 22.94 -4.45 -13.27
CA PHE A 233 22.18 -5.58 -13.79
C PHE A 233 21.04 -5.14 -14.72
N PHE A 234 20.44 -3.99 -14.47
CA PHE A 234 19.33 -3.45 -15.27
C PHE A 234 19.82 -2.64 -16.48
N GLU A 235 21.11 -2.32 -16.56
CA GLU A 235 21.71 -1.61 -17.69
C GLU A 235 21.99 -2.51 -18.90
N SER A 236 21.99 -3.83 -18.71
CA SER A 236 22.24 -4.78 -19.80
C SER A 236 20.95 -5.34 -20.36
N GLU A 237 20.78 -5.21 -21.68
CA GLU A 237 19.65 -5.79 -22.40
C GLU A 237 19.57 -7.32 -22.27
N SER A 238 20.71 -8.00 -22.12
CA SER A 238 20.75 -9.45 -21.93
C SER A 238 20.08 -9.89 -20.63
N ASN A 239 20.14 -9.06 -19.60
CA ASN A 239 19.48 -9.33 -18.32
C ASN A 239 17.96 -9.13 -18.40
N LEU A 240 17.45 -8.32 -19.35
CA LEU A 240 16.00 -8.20 -19.59
C LEU A 240 15.40 -9.55 -19.99
N GLU A 241 16.10 -10.34 -20.82
CA GLU A 241 15.67 -11.69 -21.19
C GLU A 241 15.67 -12.62 -19.97
N VAL A 242 16.69 -12.54 -19.12
CA VAL A 242 16.85 -13.38 -17.93
C VAL A 242 15.73 -13.14 -16.91
N ILE A 243 15.31 -11.89 -16.71
CA ILE A 243 14.24 -11.54 -15.76
C ILE A 243 12.83 -11.67 -16.34
N THR A 244 12.69 -12.08 -17.60
CA THR A 244 11.40 -12.26 -18.25
C THR A 244 11.04 -13.76 -18.31
N PRO A 245 9.80 -14.16 -18.01
CA PRO A 245 9.43 -15.57 -18.01
C PRO A 245 9.68 -16.29 -19.36
N PRO A 246 10.24 -17.51 -19.35
CA PRO A 246 10.55 -18.27 -20.56
C PRO A 246 9.34 -18.54 -21.47
N TRP A 247 8.12 -18.60 -20.90
CA TRP A 247 6.89 -18.86 -21.66
C TRP A 247 6.54 -17.70 -22.62
N LEU A 248 7.08 -16.50 -22.41
CA LEU A 248 6.95 -15.38 -23.34
C LEU A 248 7.89 -15.48 -24.54
N LYS A 249 8.91 -16.35 -24.52
CA LYS A 249 9.96 -16.40 -25.56
C LYS A 249 10.51 -15.01 -25.94
N PHE A 250 10.70 -14.17 -24.92
CA PHE A 250 11.12 -12.79 -25.08
C PHE A 250 12.56 -12.73 -25.60
N LYS A 251 12.79 -11.92 -26.64
CA LYS A 251 14.11 -11.72 -27.26
C LYS A 251 14.32 -10.26 -27.59
N VAL A 252 15.49 -9.75 -27.27
CA VAL A 252 15.95 -8.43 -27.71
C VAL A 252 16.48 -8.55 -29.14
N LEU A 253 15.89 -7.80 -30.07
CA LEU A 253 16.27 -7.84 -31.49
C LEU A 253 17.36 -6.82 -31.80
N LYS A 254 17.18 -5.58 -31.36
CA LYS A 254 18.14 -4.49 -31.56
C LYS A 254 17.92 -3.34 -30.59
N LYS A 255 18.97 -2.55 -30.39
CA LYS A 255 18.95 -1.27 -29.67
C LYS A 255 19.59 -0.16 -30.50
N SER A 256 19.11 1.08 -30.35
CA SER A 256 19.61 2.23 -31.12
C SER A 256 20.94 2.81 -30.63
N THR A 257 21.38 2.45 -29.42
CA THR A 257 22.60 2.97 -28.80
C THR A 257 23.51 1.83 -28.30
N GLU A 258 24.79 2.13 -28.08
CA GLU A 258 25.76 1.15 -27.54
C GLU A 258 25.52 0.86 -26.05
N GLN A 259 25.26 1.88 -25.25
CA GLN A 259 24.83 1.73 -23.86
C GLN A 259 23.38 2.20 -23.72
N ILE A 260 22.62 1.59 -22.82
CA ILE A 260 21.24 2.03 -22.54
C ILE A 260 21.29 3.38 -21.85
N GLN A 261 20.58 4.36 -22.40
CA GLN A 261 20.51 5.73 -21.89
C GLN A 261 19.18 6.36 -22.31
N LYS A 262 18.91 7.58 -21.85
CA LYS A 262 17.73 8.33 -22.32
C LYS A 262 17.74 8.48 -23.86
N GLY A 263 16.61 8.18 -24.50
CA GLY A 263 16.42 8.16 -25.95
C GLY A 263 16.79 6.83 -26.62
N THR A 264 17.26 5.83 -25.88
CA THR A 264 17.51 4.49 -26.44
C THR A 264 16.20 3.83 -26.85
N LEU A 265 16.09 3.45 -28.12
CA LEU A 265 15.01 2.62 -28.65
C LEU A 265 15.43 1.16 -28.59
N ILE A 266 14.53 0.29 -28.12
CA ILE A 266 14.77 -1.15 -28.03
C ILE A 266 13.62 -1.89 -28.70
N ASP A 267 13.95 -2.80 -29.61
CA ASP A 267 13.01 -3.66 -30.31
C ASP A 267 13.06 -5.08 -29.74
N TYR A 268 11.88 -5.63 -29.42
CA TYR A 268 11.69 -6.95 -28.86
C TYR A 268 10.76 -7.81 -29.71
N GLU A 269 10.96 -9.12 -29.64
CA GLU A 269 10.00 -10.14 -30.05
C GLU A 269 9.54 -10.93 -28.82
N LEU A 270 8.24 -11.19 -28.73
CA LEU A 270 7.67 -12.05 -27.68
C LEU A 270 6.46 -12.83 -28.20
N ARG A 271 6.03 -13.84 -27.43
CA ARG A 271 4.82 -14.61 -27.65
C ARG A 271 3.87 -14.47 -26.47
N LEU A 272 2.75 -13.80 -26.68
CA LEU A 272 1.68 -13.74 -25.70
C LEU A 272 0.62 -14.79 -26.05
N ARG A 273 0.40 -15.76 -25.15
CA ARG A 273 -0.57 -16.86 -25.37
C ARG A 273 -0.36 -17.61 -26.70
N GLY A 274 0.91 -17.74 -27.10
CA GLY A 274 1.32 -18.42 -28.34
C GLY A 274 1.35 -17.53 -29.59
N LEU A 275 0.78 -16.32 -29.54
CA LEU A 275 0.76 -15.38 -30.67
C LEU A 275 2.04 -14.52 -30.70
N PRO A 276 2.78 -14.47 -31.81
CA PRO A 276 3.97 -13.65 -31.94
C PRO A 276 3.61 -12.16 -31.99
N LEU A 277 4.37 -11.35 -31.26
CA LEU A 277 4.21 -9.91 -31.15
C LEU A 277 5.57 -9.22 -31.26
N HIS A 278 5.56 -8.05 -31.89
CA HIS A 278 6.71 -7.15 -31.91
C HIS A 278 6.41 -5.96 -31.02
N TRP A 279 7.40 -5.57 -30.22
CA TRP A 279 7.27 -4.49 -29.26
C TRP A 279 8.49 -3.58 -29.35
N ARG A 280 8.27 -2.29 -29.58
CA ARG A 280 9.27 -1.24 -29.48
C ARG A 280 9.03 -0.37 -28.25
N THR A 281 10.07 -0.17 -27.45
CA THR A 281 10.09 0.80 -26.36
C THR A 281 11.15 1.87 -26.56
N GLU A 282 11.02 2.95 -25.81
CA GLU A 282 11.99 4.02 -25.65
C GLU A 282 12.32 4.21 -24.16
N ILE A 283 13.60 4.43 -23.84
CA ILE A 283 14.00 4.88 -22.52
C ILE A 283 13.78 6.40 -22.42
N THR A 284 12.70 6.84 -21.79
CA THR A 284 12.33 8.26 -21.79
C THR A 284 12.93 9.03 -20.62
N ASP A 285 13.43 8.33 -19.61
CA ASP A 285 14.20 8.92 -18.53
C ASP A 285 15.30 7.99 -17.99
N TRP A 286 16.40 8.60 -17.54
CA TRP A 286 17.57 7.89 -17.02
C TRP A 286 18.28 8.73 -15.95
N LYS A 287 18.39 8.18 -14.74
CA LYS A 287 19.16 8.69 -13.62
C LYS A 287 19.96 7.56 -13.01
N GLN A 288 21.28 7.63 -13.19
CA GLN A 288 22.20 6.58 -12.77
C GLN A 288 21.98 6.17 -11.32
N ASN A 289 21.85 4.85 -11.05
CA ASN A 289 21.63 4.27 -9.72
C ASN A 289 20.34 4.70 -9.00
N GLU A 290 19.48 5.51 -9.62
CA GLU A 290 18.26 6.04 -9.01
C GLU A 290 17.01 5.58 -9.72
N ARG A 291 16.96 5.77 -11.05
CA ARG A 291 15.75 5.48 -11.81
C ARG A 291 15.98 5.38 -13.31
N PHE A 292 15.13 4.62 -13.98
CA PHE A 292 14.93 4.78 -15.42
C PHE A 292 13.49 4.46 -15.80
N VAL A 293 13.07 4.90 -16.99
CA VAL A 293 11.69 4.75 -17.47
C VAL A 293 11.72 4.16 -18.87
N ASP A 294 10.97 3.08 -19.10
CA ASP A 294 10.66 2.54 -20.42
C ASP A 294 9.20 2.81 -20.81
N GLU A 295 9.01 3.38 -22.00
CA GLU A 295 7.69 3.64 -22.58
C GLU A 295 7.52 2.92 -23.90
N GLN A 296 6.34 2.38 -24.15
CA GLN A 296 6.04 1.76 -25.43
C GLN A 296 5.85 2.83 -26.51
N VAL A 297 6.61 2.68 -27.59
CA VAL A 297 6.40 3.39 -28.86
C VAL A 297 5.39 2.64 -29.73
N ARG A 298 5.51 1.31 -29.80
CA ARG A 298 4.59 0.43 -30.54
C ARG A 298 4.54 -0.95 -29.90
N GLY A 299 3.36 -1.50 -29.64
CA GLY A 299 3.25 -2.81 -29.01
C GLY A 299 1.81 -3.22 -28.73
N PRO A 300 1.60 -4.21 -27.84
CA PRO A 300 0.28 -4.78 -27.59
C PRO A 300 -0.65 -3.92 -26.73
N TYR A 301 -0.15 -2.82 -26.15
CA TYR A 301 -0.92 -1.91 -25.32
C TYR A 301 -1.29 -0.62 -26.07
N ASP A 302 -2.30 0.13 -25.61
CA ASP A 302 -2.49 1.54 -25.99
C ASP A 302 -1.47 2.44 -25.31
N LYS A 303 -1.07 2.05 -24.10
CA LYS A 303 -0.06 2.71 -23.29
C LYS A 303 0.69 1.65 -22.49
N TRP A 304 1.99 1.78 -22.42
CA TRP A 304 2.82 1.11 -21.43
C TRP A 304 3.88 2.12 -20.99
N HIS A 305 3.91 2.37 -19.70
CA HIS A 305 4.84 3.28 -19.04
C HIS A 305 5.32 2.58 -17.78
N HIS A 306 6.60 2.26 -17.73
CA HIS A 306 7.18 1.44 -16.70
C HIS A 306 8.38 2.15 -16.08
N VAL A 307 8.26 2.44 -14.79
CA VAL A 307 9.25 3.17 -14.01
C VAL A 307 9.95 2.19 -13.09
N HIS A 308 11.27 2.21 -13.12
CA HIS A 308 12.15 1.45 -12.24
C HIS A 308 12.79 2.44 -11.29
N GLU A 309 12.60 2.26 -9.98
CA GLU A 309 13.16 3.12 -8.94
C GLU A 309 14.04 2.28 -7.99
N PHE A 310 15.18 2.85 -7.61
CA PHE A 310 16.18 2.25 -6.74
C PHE A 310 16.43 3.20 -5.56
N GLU A 311 15.96 2.81 -4.38
CA GLU A 311 16.01 3.64 -3.17
C GLU A 311 16.89 2.97 -2.13
N THR A 312 17.77 3.73 -1.48
CA THR A 312 18.56 3.20 -0.37
C THR A 312 17.67 3.04 0.85
N LEU A 313 17.53 1.80 1.35
CA LEU A 313 16.75 1.49 2.54
C LEU A 313 17.59 0.64 3.50
N GLY A 314 18.02 1.27 4.60
CA GLY A 314 18.96 0.66 5.54
C GLY A 314 20.31 0.36 4.87
N VAL A 315 20.77 -0.89 4.99
CA VAL A 315 22.03 -1.37 4.39
C VAL A 315 21.88 -1.84 2.93
N GLY A 316 20.65 -1.83 2.40
CA GLY A 316 20.33 -2.39 1.10
C GLY A 316 19.59 -1.42 0.18
N THR A 317 18.99 -2.00 -0.86
CA THR A 317 18.24 -1.27 -1.88
C THR A 317 16.81 -1.77 -1.93
N LEU A 318 15.85 -0.86 -1.83
CA LEU A 318 14.47 -1.09 -2.20
C LEU A 318 14.33 -0.85 -3.71
N LEU A 319 14.04 -1.92 -4.46
CA LEU A 319 13.66 -1.86 -5.86
C LEU A 319 12.15 -1.69 -5.95
N ARG A 320 11.69 -0.74 -6.76
CA ARG A 320 10.27 -0.49 -7.01
C ARG A 320 10.04 -0.40 -8.51
N ASP A 321 9.25 -1.33 -9.03
CA ASP A 321 8.75 -1.32 -10.41
C ASP A 321 7.31 -0.80 -10.40
N ARG A 322 7.03 0.23 -11.19
CA ARG A 322 5.70 0.81 -11.36
C ARG A 322 5.30 0.73 -12.82
N VAL A 323 4.32 -0.11 -13.12
CA VAL A 323 3.81 -0.34 -14.48
C VAL A 323 2.45 0.30 -14.62
N THR A 324 2.34 1.30 -15.49
CA THR A 324 1.07 1.86 -15.94
C THR A 324 0.80 1.42 -17.36
N TYR A 325 -0.28 0.68 -17.58
CA TYR A 325 -0.65 0.23 -18.92
C TYR A 325 -2.13 0.46 -19.25
N LYS A 326 -2.44 0.59 -20.54
CA LYS A 326 -3.81 0.67 -21.06
C LYS A 326 -3.99 -0.37 -22.13
N VAL A 327 -5.04 -1.18 -22.04
CA VAL A 327 -5.36 -2.18 -23.06
C VAL A 327 -6.14 -1.54 -24.24
N PRO A 328 -5.88 -1.96 -25.49
CA PRO A 328 -6.47 -1.37 -26.70
C PRO A 328 -7.96 -1.70 -26.93
N ILE A 329 -8.62 -2.28 -25.93
CA ILE A 329 -9.99 -2.80 -26.06
C ILE A 329 -10.95 -1.84 -25.35
N GLY A 330 -11.99 -1.41 -26.06
CA GLY A 330 -13.04 -0.52 -25.54
C GLY A 330 -13.68 -1.04 -24.24
N VAL A 331 -14.50 -0.22 -23.56
CA VAL A 331 -14.98 -0.47 -22.19
C VAL A 331 -15.36 -1.93 -21.94
N LEU A 332 -16.27 -2.51 -22.73
CA LEU A 332 -16.73 -3.90 -22.61
C LEU A 332 -15.61 -4.96 -22.72
N GLY A 333 -14.64 -4.77 -23.63
CA GLY A 333 -13.52 -5.69 -23.77
C GLY A 333 -12.50 -5.61 -22.64
N ARG A 334 -12.39 -4.46 -21.96
CA ARG A 334 -11.64 -4.34 -20.70
C ARG A 334 -12.24 -5.20 -19.59
N TRP A 335 -13.56 -5.31 -19.50
CA TRP A 335 -14.22 -6.13 -18.47
C TRP A 335 -13.93 -7.61 -18.64
N VAL A 336 -13.81 -8.08 -19.89
CA VAL A 336 -13.56 -9.49 -20.19
C VAL A 336 -12.06 -9.81 -20.19
N ALA A 337 -11.23 -9.02 -20.87
CA ALA A 337 -9.81 -9.31 -21.03
C ALA A 337 -8.91 -8.70 -19.93
N GLY A 338 -9.36 -7.62 -19.28
CA GLY A 338 -8.58 -6.87 -18.28
C GLY A 338 -8.08 -7.73 -17.12
N PRO A 339 -8.91 -8.58 -16.48
CA PRO A 339 -8.44 -9.49 -15.43
C PRO A 339 -7.35 -10.46 -15.92
N PHE A 340 -7.44 -10.93 -17.17
CA PHE A 340 -6.43 -11.82 -17.75
C PHE A 340 -5.11 -11.10 -18.01
N VAL A 341 -5.16 -9.90 -18.61
CA VAL A 341 -3.95 -9.09 -18.85
C VAL A 341 -3.29 -8.72 -17.53
N LYS A 342 -4.07 -8.30 -16.53
CA LYS A 342 -3.55 -8.00 -15.20
C LYS A 342 -2.83 -9.21 -14.59
N ASN A 343 -3.46 -10.38 -14.61
CA ASN A 343 -2.86 -11.62 -14.12
C ASN A 343 -1.58 -12.01 -14.90
N ASP A 344 -1.56 -11.79 -16.22
CA ASP A 344 -0.37 -12.05 -17.04
C ASP A 344 0.78 -11.10 -16.63
N VAL A 345 0.50 -9.80 -16.42
CA VAL A 345 1.50 -8.83 -15.92
C VAL A 345 1.97 -9.19 -14.51
N GLU A 346 1.07 -9.51 -13.58
CA GLU A 346 1.43 -9.92 -12.21
C GLU A 346 2.34 -11.16 -12.19
N LYS A 347 2.08 -12.15 -13.07
CA LYS A 347 2.94 -13.33 -13.22
C LYS A 347 4.33 -13.00 -13.76
N ILE A 348 4.43 -12.06 -14.71
CA ILE A 348 5.71 -11.59 -15.25
C ILE A 348 6.55 -10.98 -14.14
N PHE A 349 5.97 -10.07 -13.35
CA PHE A 349 6.69 -9.38 -12.29
C PHE A 349 6.98 -10.28 -11.09
N SER A 350 6.12 -11.24 -10.78
CA SER A 350 6.40 -12.27 -9.77
C SER A 350 7.60 -13.14 -10.15
N TYR A 351 7.71 -13.52 -11.43
CA TYR A 351 8.89 -14.22 -11.96
C TYR A 351 10.15 -13.37 -11.86
N ARG A 352 10.06 -12.10 -12.30
CA ARG A 352 11.15 -11.12 -12.19
C ARG A 352 11.64 -10.99 -10.75
N GLN A 353 10.74 -10.82 -9.78
CA GLN A 353 11.10 -10.74 -8.36
C GLN A 353 11.85 -11.99 -7.87
N LYS A 354 11.40 -13.18 -8.29
CA LYS A 354 12.08 -14.44 -7.96
C LYS A 354 13.50 -14.48 -8.51
N VAL A 355 13.73 -14.07 -9.75
CA VAL A 355 15.06 -14.05 -10.38
C VAL A 355 15.98 -13.03 -9.70
N ILE A 356 15.46 -11.83 -9.39
CA ILE A 356 16.22 -10.81 -8.66
C ILE A 356 16.58 -11.33 -7.26
N TYR A 357 15.65 -11.96 -6.54
CA TYR A 357 15.93 -12.59 -5.24
C TYR A 357 16.99 -13.69 -5.35
N GLN A 358 16.97 -14.52 -6.39
CA GLN A 358 18.01 -15.54 -6.60
C GLN A 358 19.39 -14.93 -6.83
N LYS A 359 19.45 -13.75 -7.45
CA LYS A 359 20.71 -13.06 -7.79
C LYS A 359 21.25 -12.19 -6.64
N PHE A 360 20.36 -11.56 -5.90
CA PHE A 360 20.68 -10.50 -4.93
C PHE A 360 20.09 -10.74 -3.54
N GLY A 361 19.43 -11.87 -3.27
CA GLY A 361 18.71 -12.11 -2.02
C GLY A 361 19.58 -12.58 -0.85
N ALA A 362 20.83 -12.94 -1.11
CA ALA A 362 21.81 -13.25 -0.07
C ALA A 362 22.78 -12.06 0.10
N PRO A 363 23.19 -11.72 1.33
CA PRO A 363 24.28 -10.75 1.54
C PRO A 363 25.53 -11.20 0.76
N GLN A 364 26.26 -10.25 0.17
CA GLN A 364 27.64 -10.54 -0.23
C GLN A 364 28.39 -10.94 1.05
N GLY A 365 28.95 -12.15 1.07
CA GLY A 365 29.82 -12.56 2.17
C GLY A 365 30.98 -11.59 2.28
N ASP A 366 31.22 -11.08 3.48
CA ASP A 366 32.43 -10.33 3.83
C ASP A 366 33.68 -11.22 3.69
#